data_AF-A0A519RYP7-F1
#
_entry.id   AF-A0A519RYP7-F1
#
_cell.length_a   1.000
_cell.length_b   1.000
_cell.length_c   1.000
_cell.angle_alpha   90.00
_cell.angle_beta   90.00
_cell.angle_gamma   90.00
#
_symmetry.space_group_name_H-M   'P 1'
#
loop_
_entity.id
_entity.type
_entity.pdbx_description
1 polymer ?
#
loop_
_entity_poly.entity_id
_entity_poly.type
_entity_poly.pdbx_seq_one_letter_code
_entity_poly.pdbx_strand_id
1 'polypeptide(L)' 'MNEEQELPQGWALETVDGVVSYPSLSDKKVKQSDYLASGKFPIIDQGKTFIAGYTDTDLTIADTPPFIVFGDHTRAFK' A
#
# COMPACT_ATOMS: atom_id res chain seq x y z
N MET A 1 11.90 34.38 11.89
CA MET A 1 12.65 33.18 12.33
C MET A 1 11.60 32.24 12.87
N ASN A 2 11.37 31.11 12.20
CA ASN A 2 10.31 30.19 12.59
C ASN A 2 10.69 29.56 13.93
N GLU A 3 9.75 29.62 14.88
CA GLU A 3 9.85 28.89 16.14
C GLU A 3 9.91 27.40 15.83
N GLU A 4 11.01 26.75 16.17
CA GLU A 4 11.09 25.28 16.18
C GLU A 4 10.10 24.81 17.26
N GLN A 5 8.92 24.34 16.84
CA GLN A 5 8.01 23.66 17.75
C GLN A 5 8.75 22.44 18.31
N GLU A 6 9.04 22.47 19.61
CA GLU A 6 9.61 21.33 20.31
C GLU A 6 8.63 20.15 20.20
N LEU A 7 9.09 19.04 19.64
CA LEU A 7 8.30 17.83 19.53
C LEU A 7 8.03 17.25 20.92
N PRO A 8 6.87 16.59 21.16
CA PRO A 8 6.62 15.93 22.43
C PRO A 8 7.70 14.88 22.76
N GLN A 9 7.90 14.59 24.04
CA GLN A 9 8.87 13.58 24.46
C GLN A 9 8.61 12.24 23.76
N GLY A 10 9.65 11.68 23.13
CA GLY A 10 9.59 10.42 22.40
C GLY A 10 9.24 10.55 20.91
N TRP A 11 8.99 11.76 20.41
CA TRP A 11 8.76 12.01 18.99
C TRP A 11 10.06 12.40 18.29
N ALA A 12 10.22 11.90 17.07
CA ALA A 12 11.30 12.26 16.17
C ALA A 12 10.71 12.74 14.84
N LEU A 13 11.32 13.77 14.26
CA LEU A 13 11.04 14.16 12.89
C LEU A 13 11.79 13.21 11.96
N GLU A 14 11.08 12.58 11.03
CA GLU A 14 11.72 11.78 9.98
C GLU A 14 10.96 11.87 8.65
N THR A 15 11.67 11.62 7.56
CA THR A 15 11.13 11.48 6.22
C THR A 15 10.37 10.16 6.05
N VAL A 16 9.38 10.15 5.16
CA VAL A 16 8.63 8.91 4.84
C VAL A 16 9.59 7.80 4.39
N ASP A 17 10.55 8.13 3.53
CA ASP A 17 11.55 7.18 3.02
C ASP A 17 12.45 6.60 4.13
N GLY A 18 12.62 7.30 5.24
CA GLY A 18 13.39 6.81 6.40
C GLY A 18 12.64 5.79 7.27
N VAL A 19 11.31 5.68 7.12
CA VAL A 19 10.46 4.81 7.95
C VAL A 19 9.70 3.75 7.15
N VAL A 20 9.81 3.74 5.81
CA VAL A 20 9.17 2.74 4.94
C VAL A 20 10.20 1.94 4.16
N SER A 21 9.89 0.67 3.90
CA SER A 21 10.64 -0.20 3.00
C SER A 21 9.81 -0.56 1.78
N TYR A 22 10.43 -0.62 0.61
CA TYR A 22 9.76 -0.94 -0.65
C TYR A 22 10.05 -2.40 -1.04
N PRO A 23 9.08 -3.33 -0.93
CA PRO A 23 9.28 -4.71 -1.35
C PRO A 23 9.43 -4.81 -2.88
N SER A 24 10.16 -5.81 -3.36
CA SER A 24 10.28 -6.04 -4.80
C SER A 24 8.96 -6.57 -5.40
N LEU A 25 8.47 -5.90 -6.44
CA LEU A 25 7.23 -6.25 -7.16
C LEU A 25 7.47 -6.68 -8.62
N SER A 26 8.73 -6.86 -9.05
CA SER A 26 9.10 -7.07 -10.46
C SER A 26 8.28 -8.16 -11.15
N ASP A 27 8.09 -9.28 -10.47
CA ASP A 27 7.47 -10.50 -10.99
C ASP A 27 6.07 -10.76 -10.39
N LYS A 28 5.54 -9.80 -9.63
CA LYS A 28 4.27 -9.91 -8.91
C LYS A 28 3.22 -9.00 -9.54
N LYS A 29 2.91 -9.26 -10.82
CA LYS A 29 1.97 -8.46 -11.61
C LYS A 29 0.84 -9.31 -12.14
N VAL A 30 -0.37 -8.77 -12.06
CA VAL A 30 -1.60 -9.35 -12.58
C VAL A 30 -2.40 -8.25 -13.26
N LYS A 31 -2.96 -8.53 -14.45
CA LYS A 31 -3.80 -7.55 -15.15
C LYS A 31 -5.17 -7.51 -14.50
N GLN A 32 -5.76 -6.33 -14.41
CA GLN A 32 -7.11 -6.16 -13.87
C GLN A 32 -8.17 -6.96 -14.64
N SER A 33 -7.99 -7.15 -15.95
CA SER A 33 -8.86 -8.00 -16.78
C SER A 33 -8.89 -9.48 -16.35
N ASP A 34 -7.85 -9.91 -15.63
CA ASP A 34 -7.64 -11.30 -15.23
C ASP A 34 -8.07 -11.54 -13.78
N TYR A 35 -8.62 -10.51 -13.10
CA TYR A 35 -9.12 -10.63 -11.74
C TYR A 35 -10.34 -11.56 -11.70
N LEU A 36 -10.33 -12.47 -10.74
CA LEU A 36 -11.44 -13.37 -10.48
C LEU A 36 -12.39 -12.76 -9.46
N ALA A 37 -13.67 -13.11 -9.56
CA ALA A 37 -14.68 -12.75 -8.54
C ALA A 37 -14.43 -13.46 -7.20
N SER A 38 -13.74 -14.61 -7.23
CA SER A 38 -13.33 -15.41 -6.07
C SER A 38 -12.07 -16.20 -6.43
N GLY A 39 -11.19 -16.44 -5.46
CA GLY A 39 -9.95 -17.20 -5.66
C GLY A 39 -9.14 -17.33 -4.38
N LYS A 40 -7.95 -17.92 -4.48
CA LYS A 40 -7.09 -18.21 -3.32
C LYS A 40 -6.50 -16.97 -2.67
N PHE A 41 -6.04 -16.02 -3.47
CA PHE A 41 -5.32 -14.83 -2.99
C PHE A 41 -6.13 -13.57 -3.31
N PRO A 42 -6.50 -12.76 -2.30
CA PRO A 42 -7.17 -11.49 -2.52
C PRO A 42 -6.19 -10.48 -3.11
N ILE A 43 -6.67 -9.67 -4.05
CA ILE A 43 -5.92 -8.57 -4.65
C ILE A 43 -6.39 -7.26 -3.99
N ILE A 44 -5.44 -6.58 -3.35
CA ILE A 44 -5.59 -5.22 -2.84
C ILE A 44 -4.84 -4.31 -3.80
N ASP A 45 -5.53 -3.37 -4.44
CA ASP A 45 -4.94 -2.41 -5.37
C ASP A 45 -5.31 -0.96 -5.00
N GLN A 46 -4.91 -0.01 -5.83
CA GLN A 46 -5.17 1.43 -5.62
C GLN A 46 -6.63 1.86 -5.86
N GLY A 47 -7.55 0.93 -6.10
CA GLY A 47 -8.97 1.19 -6.30
C GLY A 47 -9.72 1.57 -5.01
N LYS A 48 -11.04 1.76 -5.13
CA LYS A 48 -11.92 2.14 -4.01
C LYS A 48 -12.38 0.95 -3.15
N THR A 49 -12.40 -0.24 -3.73
CA THR A 49 -12.88 -1.44 -3.05
C THR A 49 -11.74 -2.04 -2.24
N PHE A 50 -12.03 -2.46 -1.01
CA PHE A 50 -11.04 -3.08 -0.14
C PHE A 50 -10.41 -4.34 -0.77
N ILE A 51 -11.23 -5.19 -1.42
CA ILE A 51 -10.78 -6.31 -2.24
C ILE A 51 -11.21 -6.04 -3.68
N ALA A 52 -10.25 -5.81 -4.58
CA ALA A 52 -10.53 -5.50 -5.98
C ALA A 52 -10.88 -6.75 -6.80
N GLY A 53 -10.43 -7.93 -6.34
CA GLY A 53 -10.66 -9.22 -6.96
C GLY A 53 -9.76 -10.27 -6.34
N TYR A 54 -9.60 -11.41 -7.03
CA TYR A 54 -8.78 -12.53 -6.58
C TYR A 54 -7.90 -13.09 -7.71
N THR A 55 -6.86 -13.82 -7.33
CA THR A 55 -6.04 -14.64 -8.22
C THR A 55 -5.75 -16.00 -7.57
N ASP A 56 -5.60 -17.04 -8.40
CA ASP A 56 -5.14 -18.36 -7.96
C ASP A 56 -3.64 -18.57 -8.14
N THR A 57 -2.96 -17.65 -8.84
CA THR A 57 -1.51 -17.62 -8.96
C THR A 57 -0.92 -16.99 -7.72
N ASP A 58 0.05 -17.66 -7.09
CA ASP A 58 0.73 -17.12 -5.92
C ASP A 58 1.66 -15.96 -6.30
N LEU A 59 1.14 -14.75 -6.14
CA LEU A 59 1.85 -13.48 -6.33
C LEU A 59 1.99 -12.73 -4.99
N THR A 60 1.88 -13.44 -3.86
CA THR A 60 1.86 -12.84 -2.53
C THR A 60 3.15 -12.09 -2.20
N ILE A 61 3.04 -11.02 -1.40
CA ILE A 61 4.20 -10.30 -0.88
C ILE A 61 4.73 -11.08 0.32
N ALA A 62 5.95 -11.61 0.20
CA ALA A 62 6.59 -12.43 1.23
C ALA A 62 7.34 -11.55 2.26
N ASP A 63 6.68 -10.50 2.76
CA ASP A 63 7.18 -9.62 3.81
C ASP A 63 6.23 -9.59 5.01
N THR A 64 6.68 -8.97 6.09
CA THR A 64 5.89 -8.87 7.32
C THR A 64 4.96 -7.65 7.29
N PRO A 65 3.65 -7.80 7.56
CA PRO A 65 2.73 -6.68 7.67
C PRO A 65 3.09 -5.76 8.86
N PRO A 66 2.61 -4.50 8.89
CA PRO A 66 1.61 -3.92 7.99
C PRO A 66 2.17 -3.45 6.64
N PHE A 67 1.34 -3.52 5.60
CA PHE A 67 1.62 -2.96 4.28
C PHE A 67 0.78 -1.72 4.03
N ILE A 68 1.34 -0.77 3.28
CA ILE A 68 0.65 0.42 2.80
C ILE A 68 0.61 0.34 1.28
N VAL A 69 -0.57 0.47 0.69
CA VAL A 69 -0.75 0.64 -0.76
C VAL A 69 -1.02 2.11 -1.02
N PHE A 70 -0.11 2.78 -1.72
CA PHE A 70 -0.35 4.14 -2.19
C PHE A 70 -1.18 4.09 -3.47
N GLY A 71 -2.34 4.73 -3.44
CA GLY A 71 -3.20 4.87 -4.59
C GLY A 71 -3.47 6.31 -4.98
N ASP A 72 -3.90 6.49 -6.23
CA ASP A 72 -4.60 7.69 -6.66
C ASP A 72 -5.97 7.71 -5.97
N HIS A 73 -6.01 8.23 -4.75
CA HIS A 73 -7.25 8.70 -4.16
C HIS A 73 -7.61 10.03 -4.78
N THR A 74 -8.01 9.98 -6.05
CA THR A 74 -8.66 11.05 -6.81
C THR A 74 -9.51 11.82 -5.83
N ARG A 75 -9.09 13.06 -5.54
CA ARG A 75 -9.68 13.97 -4.56
C ARG A 75 -11.18 13.74 -4.47
N ALA A 76 -11.62 13.00 -3.45
CA ALA A 76 -13.02 12.75 -3.20
C ALA A 76 -13.61 14.02 -2.58
N PHE A 77 -13.60 15.12 -3.33
CA PHE A 77 -14.42 16.28 -3.02
C PHE A 77 -15.87 15.83 -3.28
N LYS A 78 -16.62 15.68 -2.21
CA LYS A 78 -18.08 15.74 -2.25
C LYS A 78 -18.54 16.91 -1.41
#